data_AF-A0A4Q2D1T6-F1
#
_entry.id   AF-A0A4Q2D1T6-F1
#
_cell.length_a   1.000
_cell.length_b   1.000
_cell.length_c   1.000
_cell.angle_alpha   90.00
_cell.angle_beta   90.00
_cell.angle_gamma   90.00
#
_symmetry.space_group_name_H-M   'P 1'
#
loop_
_entity.id
_entity.type
_entity.pdbx_description
1 polymer ?
#
loop_
_entity_poly.entity_id
_entity_poly.type
_entity_poly.pdbx_seq_one_letter_code
_entity_poly.pdbx_strand_id
1 'polypeptide(L)'
;MPPTTNEAASTGRFSDARDTDIVIPIIGLGGAGKSTFVNYLLQGANCSEKAVLVGHDQDPCTTQPQYVVLDSSCRPELKYFGDRRLIFVDTPGLDGTDPVGNNQVIGDIVKWFKSSYGCRISFRGVVYLQDISEARSPQLAKNMVERLWEISRDPKMTAKELKERTLLVTTKWSRAAQGNCHKEDFEKTENILKKHWKPMEDAGAQIQRLEAGSEEKSAWQIIRSMLEKADHEPSARASKPWNLEDARETDIVILIMGPTGAGKSSFINRFLSFLGDPRRVKVGDDLVSCTSQPESIVFDCLTDHWKRIKGHRIVVVDTPGFDDTYVDDFEVLKRISKWLEQSYRTSTVIGGVIYLHDISQEKFSGTARRNLEVFKRLCGEPSLDKVALVTAKWGRAFGRNLETREDELKTKHWKTMLDGGAKVERLDADHEEEATWKIVRYILDKAEKRAIEQVKSEGLEIQRELVQRHKLVPQTQAGRELRHQLEEMLQAQRQMLEWEGDAISGDANAKAQLDEAEKKVELMTQQIQNMKVSLPERVSRWVKLFKR
;
A
#
# COMPACT_ATOMS: atom_id res chain seq x y z
N MET A 1 -18.59 -35.25 32.37
CA MET A 1 -19.95 -34.69 32.14
C MET A 1 -19.91 -33.92 30.84
N PRO A 2 -20.84 -34.13 29.90
CA PRO A 2 -20.89 -33.29 28.71
C PRO A 2 -21.24 -31.86 29.14
N PRO A 3 -20.56 -30.82 28.62
CA PRO A 3 -20.93 -29.45 28.92
C PRO A 3 -22.35 -29.20 28.41
N THR A 4 -23.21 -28.83 29.35
CA THR A 4 -24.63 -28.57 29.17
C THR A 4 -24.81 -27.07 29.04
N THR A 5 -24.71 -26.57 27.79
CA THR A 5 -25.35 -25.38 27.20
C THR A 5 -24.53 -24.98 25.96
N ASN A 6 -24.80 -25.60 24.80
CA ASN A 6 -24.20 -25.19 23.53
C ASN A 6 -24.96 -23.99 22.98
N GLU A 7 -24.34 -22.80 22.95
CA GLU A 7 -24.64 -21.84 21.88
C GLU A 7 -24.11 -22.45 20.58
N ALA A 8 -24.98 -23.15 19.86
CA ALA A 8 -24.61 -23.82 18.62
C ALA A 8 -23.98 -22.83 17.62
N ALA A 9 -23.02 -23.31 16.81
CA ALA A 9 -22.54 -22.58 15.65
C ALA A 9 -23.73 -21.98 14.88
N SER A 10 -23.64 -20.68 14.57
CA SER A 10 -24.75 -19.96 13.97
C SER A 10 -25.05 -20.53 12.58
N THR A 11 -26.29 -20.90 12.35
CA THR A 11 -26.82 -21.36 11.05
C THR A 11 -27.62 -20.24 10.40
N GLY A 12 -27.59 -20.15 9.07
CA GLY A 12 -28.28 -19.09 8.33
C GLY A 12 -27.37 -17.92 7.91
N ARG A 13 -27.99 -16.76 7.62
CA ARG A 13 -27.30 -15.59 7.04
C ARG A 13 -26.47 -14.87 8.11
N PHE A 14 -25.19 -14.59 7.83
CA PHE A 14 -24.37 -13.77 8.71
C PHE A 14 -24.78 -12.29 8.56
N SER A 15 -25.46 -11.71 9.55
CA SER A 15 -26.03 -10.36 9.45
C SER A 15 -25.14 -9.24 10.00
N ASP A 16 -24.07 -9.57 10.74
CA ASP A 16 -23.12 -8.64 11.38
C ASP A 16 -21.76 -8.60 10.66
N ALA A 17 -21.75 -8.69 9.33
CA ALA A 17 -20.52 -8.66 8.55
C ALA A 17 -19.85 -7.27 8.59
N ARG A 18 -18.55 -7.23 8.91
CA ARG A 18 -17.71 -6.01 8.88
C ARG A 18 -16.77 -6.03 7.68
N ASP A 19 -16.36 -4.87 7.19
CA ASP A 19 -15.39 -4.79 6.07
C ASP A 19 -13.97 -5.24 6.46
N THR A 20 -13.67 -5.32 7.76
CA THR A 20 -12.38 -5.76 8.31
C THR A 20 -12.31 -7.25 8.64
N ASP A 21 -13.42 -7.96 8.42
CA ASP A 21 -13.55 -9.38 8.70
C ASP A 21 -12.69 -10.22 7.74
N ILE A 22 -11.97 -11.19 8.30
CA ILE A 22 -11.10 -12.11 7.55
C ILE A 22 -11.85 -13.44 7.42
N VAL A 23 -12.31 -13.75 6.21
CA VAL A 23 -13.08 -14.97 5.94
C VAL A 23 -12.16 -16.09 5.46
N ILE A 24 -12.21 -17.24 6.13
CA ILE A 24 -11.45 -18.45 5.81
C ILE A 24 -12.44 -19.62 5.62
N PRO A 25 -12.82 -19.95 4.37
CA PRO A 25 -13.60 -21.14 4.09
C PRO A 25 -12.81 -22.43 4.35
N ILE A 26 -13.45 -23.38 5.04
CA ILE A 26 -12.98 -24.74 5.23
C ILE A 26 -13.80 -25.67 4.35
N ILE A 27 -13.14 -26.26 3.37
CA ILE A 27 -13.74 -27.06 2.30
C ILE A 27 -13.14 -28.45 2.25
N GLY A 28 -13.80 -29.39 1.58
CA GLY A 28 -13.36 -30.78 1.51
C GLY A 28 -14.51 -31.78 1.41
N LEU A 29 -14.19 -33.02 1.10
CA LEU A 29 -15.18 -34.09 0.92
C LEU A 29 -16.00 -34.36 2.18
N GLY A 30 -17.15 -35.03 2.01
CA GLY A 30 -17.88 -35.65 3.12
C GLY A 30 -16.94 -36.50 3.97
N GLY A 31 -17.04 -36.38 5.30
CA GLY A 31 -16.17 -37.13 6.21
C GLY A 31 -14.72 -36.62 6.35
N ALA A 32 -14.27 -35.61 5.61
CA ALA A 32 -12.89 -35.10 5.68
C ALA A 32 -12.51 -34.38 7.00
N GLY A 33 -13.42 -34.32 7.98
CA GLY A 33 -13.14 -33.75 9.31
C GLY A 33 -13.21 -32.22 9.41
N LYS A 34 -13.96 -31.54 8.53
CA LYS A 34 -14.08 -30.07 8.49
C LYS A 34 -14.61 -29.47 9.80
N SER A 35 -15.75 -29.97 10.28
CA SER A 35 -16.35 -29.54 11.55
C SER A 35 -15.41 -29.83 12.74
N THR A 36 -14.73 -30.99 12.71
CA THR A 36 -13.72 -31.35 13.73
C THR A 36 -12.53 -30.39 13.71
N PHE A 37 -12.05 -30.00 12.52
CA PHE A 37 -10.95 -29.04 12.36
C PHE A 37 -11.33 -27.66 12.91
N VAL A 38 -12.54 -27.15 12.64
CA VAL A 38 -13.02 -25.90 13.25
C VAL A 38 -13.07 -26.02 14.77
N ASN A 39 -13.53 -27.15 15.30
CA ASN A 39 -13.56 -27.37 16.74
C ASN A 39 -12.16 -27.42 17.37
N TYR A 40 -11.14 -27.95 16.69
CA TYR A 40 -9.75 -27.85 17.14
C TYR A 40 -9.27 -26.40 17.25
N LEU A 41 -9.71 -25.51 16.37
CA LEU A 41 -9.38 -24.08 16.46
C LEU A 41 -10.02 -23.40 17.67
N LEU A 42 -11.17 -23.91 18.12
CA LEU A 42 -11.91 -23.43 19.29
C LEU A 42 -11.41 -24.02 20.62
N GLN A 43 -10.83 -25.22 20.60
CA GLN A 43 -10.22 -25.83 21.78
C GLN A 43 -9.03 -24.98 22.25
N GLY A 44 -9.01 -24.60 23.53
CA GLY A 44 -8.01 -23.69 24.09
C GLY A 44 -8.29 -22.20 23.85
N ALA A 45 -9.39 -21.82 23.19
CA ALA A 45 -9.87 -20.44 23.12
C ALA A 45 -10.80 -20.12 24.30
N ASN A 46 -10.87 -18.85 24.72
CA ASN A 46 -11.80 -18.36 25.76
C ASN A 46 -13.28 -18.35 25.31
N CYS A 47 -13.58 -18.97 24.16
CA CYS A 47 -14.91 -19.02 23.55
C CYS A 47 -15.31 -20.46 23.15
N SER A 48 -14.82 -21.46 23.90
CA SER A 48 -15.03 -22.90 23.66
C SER A 48 -16.49 -23.36 23.68
N GLU A 49 -17.41 -22.52 24.14
CA GLU A 49 -18.86 -22.77 24.17
C GLU A 49 -19.54 -22.69 22.79
N LYS A 50 -18.85 -22.18 21.75
CA LYS A 50 -19.36 -22.00 20.37
C LYS A 50 -19.07 -23.19 19.44
N ALA A 51 -19.38 -24.42 19.87
CA ALA A 51 -19.01 -25.64 19.14
C ALA A 51 -19.81 -25.85 17.84
N VAL A 52 -19.14 -26.32 16.79
CA VAL A 52 -19.75 -26.80 15.54
C VAL A 52 -20.24 -28.24 15.75
N LEU A 53 -21.45 -28.56 15.30
CA LEU A 53 -22.02 -29.91 15.42
C LEU A 53 -21.17 -30.92 14.63
N VAL A 54 -20.74 -32.01 15.29
CA VAL A 54 -19.99 -33.11 14.68
C VAL A 54 -20.90 -34.33 14.64
N GLY A 55 -21.17 -34.88 13.46
CA GLY A 55 -21.81 -36.21 13.36
C GLY A 55 -20.76 -37.32 13.33
N HIS A 56 -21.14 -38.50 13.80
CA HIS A 56 -20.24 -39.61 14.06
C HIS A 56 -20.24 -40.71 12.97
N ASP A 57 -20.98 -40.55 11.87
CA ASP A 57 -21.18 -41.58 10.83
C ASP A 57 -20.87 -41.08 9.39
N GLN A 58 -20.84 -42.01 8.42
CA GLN A 58 -20.55 -41.75 6.98
C GLN A 58 -21.59 -40.87 6.26
N ASP A 59 -22.66 -40.45 6.92
CA ASP A 59 -23.67 -39.54 6.39
C ASP A 59 -23.26 -38.05 6.56
N PRO A 60 -23.51 -37.18 5.57
CA PRO A 60 -23.09 -35.77 5.61
C PRO A 60 -23.77 -35.01 6.76
N CYS A 61 -22.99 -34.67 7.80
CA CYS A 61 -23.50 -34.02 9.02
C CYS A 61 -23.84 -32.53 8.81
N THR A 62 -23.13 -31.87 7.89
CA THR A 62 -23.31 -30.44 7.57
C THR A 62 -24.09 -30.32 6.27
N THR A 63 -25.38 -30.00 6.35
CA THR A 63 -26.25 -29.80 5.17
C THR A 63 -26.31 -28.34 4.72
N GLN A 64 -25.86 -27.40 5.56
CA GLN A 64 -25.75 -25.96 5.27
C GLN A 64 -24.45 -25.38 5.85
N PRO A 65 -23.88 -24.32 5.26
CA PRO A 65 -22.69 -23.66 5.80
C PRO A 65 -22.91 -23.18 7.24
N GLN A 66 -21.97 -23.51 8.12
CA GLN A 66 -21.89 -23.01 9.49
C GLN A 66 -20.68 -22.11 9.62
N TYR A 67 -20.70 -21.15 10.54
CA TYR A 67 -19.55 -20.26 10.74
C TYR A 67 -19.26 -20.00 12.20
N VAL A 68 -18.00 -19.70 12.47
CA VAL A 68 -17.47 -19.39 13.80
C VAL A 68 -16.62 -18.13 13.71
N VAL A 69 -16.85 -17.20 14.65
CA VAL A 69 -16.12 -15.93 14.73
C VAL A 69 -15.15 -15.97 15.90
N LEU A 70 -13.86 -15.75 15.60
CA LEU A 70 -12.79 -15.57 16.57
C LEU A 70 -12.27 -14.14 16.53
N ASP A 71 -12.06 -13.55 17.69
CA ASP A 71 -11.39 -12.26 17.85
C ASP A 71 -10.29 -12.33 18.91
N SER A 72 -9.63 -11.20 19.17
CA SER A 72 -8.54 -11.09 20.14
C SER A 72 -8.96 -11.36 21.59
N SER A 73 -10.26 -11.33 21.89
CA SER A 73 -10.81 -11.74 23.20
C SER A 73 -10.92 -13.27 23.31
N CYS A 74 -11.21 -13.95 22.20
CA CYS A 74 -11.28 -15.40 22.11
C CYS A 74 -9.89 -16.06 22.15
N ARG A 75 -8.92 -15.51 21.39
CA ARG A 75 -7.53 -15.99 21.38
C ARG A 75 -6.56 -14.81 21.50
N PRO A 76 -5.79 -14.69 22.59
CA PRO A 76 -4.81 -13.62 22.77
C PRO A 76 -3.76 -13.53 21.66
N GLU A 77 -3.44 -14.63 21.00
CA GLU A 77 -2.54 -14.70 19.85
C GLU A 77 -3.04 -13.86 18.67
N LEU A 78 -4.34 -13.54 18.62
CA LEU A 78 -4.93 -12.68 17.60
C LEU A 78 -4.74 -11.18 17.86
N LYS A 79 -4.18 -10.76 19.01
CA LYS A 79 -3.83 -9.36 19.27
C LYS A 79 -2.91 -8.78 18.19
N TYR A 80 -2.07 -9.61 17.57
CA TYR A 80 -1.22 -9.22 16.45
C TYR A 80 -2.02 -8.71 15.23
N PHE A 81 -3.28 -9.15 15.06
CA PHE A 81 -4.14 -8.78 13.94
C PHE A 81 -5.05 -7.58 14.22
N GLY A 82 -4.92 -6.93 15.39
CA GLY A 82 -5.69 -5.75 15.79
C GLY A 82 -7.15 -6.08 16.11
N ASP A 83 -8.07 -5.19 15.73
CA ASP A 83 -9.53 -5.33 15.94
C ASP A 83 -10.21 -6.24 14.88
N ARG A 84 -9.43 -6.98 14.09
CA ARG A 84 -9.96 -7.85 13.04
C ARG A 84 -10.47 -9.17 13.60
N ARG A 85 -11.60 -9.63 13.07
CA ARG A 85 -12.20 -10.93 13.42
C ARG A 85 -11.85 -11.96 12.35
N LEU A 86 -11.49 -13.16 12.75
CA LEU A 86 -11.39 -14.32 11.87
C LEU A 86 -12.74 -15.03 11.83
N ILE A 87 -13.24 -15.32 10.62
CA ILE A 87 -14.45 -16.11 10.43
C ILE A 87 -14.09 -17.39 9.70
N PHE A 88 -14.21 -18.50 10.41
CA PHE A 88 -14.09 -19.83 9.83
C PHE A 88 -15.45 -20.28 9.36
N VAL A 89 -15.56 -20.69 8.10
CA VAL A 89 -16.81 -21.17 7.51
C VAL A 89 -16.68 -22.66 7.25
N ASP A 90 -17.37 -23.48 8.05
CA ASP A 90 -17.51 -24.91 7.83
C ASP A 90 -18.54 -25.15 6.71
N THR A 91 -18.08 -25.70 5.59
CA THR A 91 -18.94 -25.93 4.42
C THR A 91 -19.49 -27.36 4.39
N PRO A 92 -20.65 -27.61 3.76
CA PRO A 92 -21.12 -28.96 3.50
C PRO A 92 -20.09 -29.83 2.76
N GLY A 93 -20.13 -31.14 3.03
CA GLY A 93 -19.25 -32.09 2.36
C GLY A 93 -19.61 -32.29 0.89
N LEU A 94 -18.59 -32.42 0.05
CA LEU A 94 -18.74 -32.85 -1.33
C LEU A 94 -18.61 -34.38 -1.39
N ASP A 95 -19.53 -35.05 -2.07
CA ASP A 95 -19.58 -36.52 -2.12
C ASP A 95 -18.64 -37.12 -3.18
N GLY A 96 -18.00 -36.29 -4.01
CA GLY A 96 -16.97 -36.65 -5.00
C GLY A 96 -17.40 -37.66 -6.08
N THR A 97 -18.63 -38.19 -6.01
CA THR A 97 -19.16 -39.30 -6.81
C THR A 97 -20.35 -38.88 -7.66
N ASP A 98 -21.05 -37.80 -7.29
CA ASP A 98 -22.10 -37.18 -8.09
C ASP A 98 -21.71 -35.75 -8.53
N PRO A 99 -21.28 -35.54 -9.78
CA PRO A 99 -20.96 -34.20 -10.29
C PRO A 99 -22.13 -33.21 -10.24
N VAL A 100 -23.38 -33.69 -10.33
CA VAL A 100 -24.57 -32.83 -10.32
C VAL A 100 -24.86 -32.36 -8.89
N GLY A 101 -24.89 -33.27 -7.92
CA GLY A 101 -24.98 -32.96 -6.49
C GLY A 101 -23.85 -32.04 -6.02
N ASN A 102 -22.62 -32.30 -6.43
CA ASN A 102 -21.47 -31.45 -6.07
C ASN A 102 -21.59 -30.02 -6.62
N ASN A 103 -22.05 -29.84 -7.86
CA ASN A 103 -22.27 -28.51 -8.42
C ASN A 103 -23.40 -27.75 -7.70
N GLN A 104 -24.44 -28.46 -7.27
CA GLN A 104 -25.53 -27.88 -6.49
C GLN A 104 -25.02 -27.40 -5.12
N VAL A 105 -24.29 -28.24 -4.39
CA VAL A 105 -23.68 -27.89 -3.09
C VAL A 105 -22.73 -26.69 -3.22
N ILE A 106 -21.89 -26.67 -4.27
CA ILE A 106 -21.01 -25.52 -4.56
C ILE A 106 -21.83 -24.25 -4.83
N GLY A 107 -22.91 -24.35 -5.61
CA GLY A 107 -23.81 -23.24 -5.87
C GLY A 107 -24.46 -22.69 -4.60
N ASP A 108 -24.86 -23.57 -3.69
CA ASP A 108 -25.47 -23.21 -2.41
C ASP A 108 -24.46 -22.54 -1.46
N ILE A 109 -23.21 -23.01 -1.42
CA ILE A 109 -22.10 -22.35 -0.70
C ILE A 109 -21.87 -20.94 -1.23
N VAL A 110 -21.77 -20.80 -2.56
CA VAL A 110 -21.59 -19.51 -3.23
C VAL A 110 -22.75 -18.56 -2.92
N LYS A 111 -23.99 -19.05 -3.00
CA LYS A 111 -25.21 -18.28 -2.70
C LYS A 111 -25.23 -17.84 -1.24
N TRP A 112 -24.81 -18.72 -0.32
CA TRP A 112 -24.69 -18.40 1.09
C TRP A 112 -23.69 -17.27 1.31
N PHE A 113 -22.47 -17.35 0.75
CA PHE A 113 -21.47 -16.28 0.84
C PHE A 113 -22.02 -14.95 0.33
N LYS A 114 -22.65 -14.93 -0.85
CA LYS A 114 -23.26 -13.73 -1.43
C LYS A 114 -24.39 -13.18 -0.57
N SER A 115 -25.17 -14.04 0.09
CA SER A 115 -26.25 -13.58 0.97
C SER A 115 -25.73 -13.02 2.29
N SER A 116 -24.77 -13.70 2.92
CA SER A 116 -24.19 -13.36 4.22
C SER A 116 -23.30 -12.12 4.17
N TYR A 117 -22.44 -12.02 3.17
CA TYR A 117 -21.45 -10.93 3.08
C TYR A 117 -21.75 -9.96 1.92
N GLY A 118 -22.79 -10.21 1.12
CA GLY A 118 -23.09 -9.38 -0.05
C GLY A 118 -21.99 -9.46 -1.12
N CYS A 119 -21.76 -8.36 -1.81
CA CYS A 119 -20.59 -8.18 -2.69
C CYS A 119 -19.31 -7.79 -1.91
N ARG A 120 -19.26 -7.95 -0.58
CA ARG A 120 -18.19 -7.46 0.32
C ARG A 120 -17.25 -8.54 0.85
N ILE A 121 -17.19 -9.69 0.20
CA ILE A 121 -16.41 -10.86 0.65
C ILE A 121 -14.90 -10.64 0.44
N SER A 122 -14.11 -10.75 1.51
CA SER A 122 -12.64 -10.71 1.47
C SER A 122 -12.05 -12.02 1.98
N PHE A 123 -11.68 -12.91 1.06
CA PHE A 123 -11.01 -14.16 1.40
C PHE A 123 -9.53 -13.94 1.68
N ARG A 124 -9.05 -14.43 2.82
CA ARG A 124 -7.61 -14.40 3.13
C ARG A 124 -6.88 -15.63 2.65
N GLY A 125 -7.57 -16.77 2.60
CA GLY A 125 -7.08 -18.03 2.08
C GLY A 125 -8.18 -19.09 2.18
N VAL A 126 -7.93 -20.25 1.61
CA VAL A 126 -8.88 -21.38 1.59
C VAL A 126 -8.19 -22.58 2.23
N VAL A 127 -8.87 -23.27 3.15
CA VAL A 127 -8.36 -24.53 3.73
C VAL A 127 -9.14 -25.67 3.10
N TYR A 128 -8.46 -26.55 2.36
CA TYR A 128 -9.02 -27.77 1.83
C TYR A 128 -8.55 -28.97 2.63
N LEU A 129 -9.49 -29.69 3.24
CA LEU A 129 -9.22 -30.91 4.00
C LEU A 129 -9.44 -32.15 3.14
N GLN A 130 -8.46 -33.05 3.16
CA GLN A 130 -8.54 -34.38 2.57
C GLN A 130 -8.38 -35.44 3.66
N ASP A 131 -9.26 -36.43 3.67
CA ASP A 131 -9.06 -37.64 4.47
C ASP A 131 -7.91 -38.45 3.84
N ILE A 132 -6.84 -38.70 4.59
CA ILE A 132 -5.70 -39.48 4.10
C ILE A 132 -6.05 -40.96 3.89
N SER A 133 -7.08 -41.46 4.59
CA SER A 133 -7.57 -42.83 4.44
C SER A 133 -8.45 -43.03 3.19
N GLU A 134 -8.88 -41.93 2.54
CA GLU A 134 -9.69 -41.97 1.33
C GLU A 134 -9.05 -41.13 0.22
N ALA A 135 -8.36 -41.80 -0.72
CA ALA A 135 -7.72 -41.17 -1.88
C ALA A 135 -8.73 -40.74 -2.97
N ARG A 136 -9.95 -40.38 -2.61
CA ARG A 136 -11.02 -40.08 -3.58
C ARG A 136 -10.86 -38.65 -4.11
N SER A 137 -10.79 -38.55 -5.43
CA SER A 137 -10.99 -37.36 -6.29
C SER A 137 -10.35 -36.02 -5.85
N PRO A 138 -9.01 -35.85 -6.05
CA PRO A 138 -8.28 -34.61 -5.73
C PRO A 138 -8.69 -33.38 -6.54
N GLN A 139 -9.41 -33.56 -7.65
CA GLN A 139 -9.77 -32.50 -8.60
C GLN A 139 -10.82 -31.52 -8.05
N LEU A 140 -11.61 -31.93 -7.05
CA LEU A 140 -12.65 -31.08 -6.46
C LEU A 140 -12.07 -29.87 -5.73
N ALA A 141 -10.87 -30.00 -5.13
CA ALA A 141 -10.18 -28.90 -4.47
C ALA A 141 -9.97 -27.71 -5.42
N LYS A 142 -9.47 -28.00 -6.63
CA LYS A 142 -9.21 -26.99 -7.66
C LYS A 142 -10.50 -26.30 -8.11
N ASN A 143 -11.55 -27.07 -8.38
CA ASN A 143 -12.83 -26.54 -8.86
C ASN A 143 -13.49 -25.62 -7.83
N MET A 144 -13.42 -25.97 -6.54
CA MET A 144 -13.96 -25.12 -5.47
C MET A 144 -13.19 -23.82 -5.30
N VAL A 145 -11.85 -23.86 -5.34
CA VAL A 145 -11.02 -22.66 -5.22
C VAL A 145 -11.31 -21.69 -6.39
N GLU A 146 -11.48 -22.21 -7.60
CA GLU A 146 -11.85 -21.39 -8.77
C GLU A 146 -13.24 -20.75 -8.62
N ARG A 147 -14.22 -21.48 -8.06
CA ARG A 147 -15.57 -20.96 -7.79
C ARG A 147 -15.63 -19.93 -6.65
N LEU A 148 -14.83 -20.11 -5.60
CA LEU A 148 -14.70 -19.13 -4.53
C LEU A 148 -14.01 -17.86 -5.01
N TRP A 149 -13.07 -17.97 -5.95
CA TRP A 149 -12.45 -16.81 -6.59
C TRP A 149 -13.48 -15.95 -7.34
N GLU A 150 -14.42 -16.54 -8.10
CA GLU A 150 -15.45 -15.82 -8.88
C GLU A 150 -16.33 -14.87 -8.04
N ILE A 151 -16.37 -15.06 -6.72
CA ILE A 151 -17.22 -14.29 -5.79
C ILE A 151 -16.44 -13.41 -4.82
N SER A 152 -15.12 -13.39 -4.92
CA SER A 152 -14.25 -12.47 -4.18
C SER A 152 -14.50 -11.02 -4.61
N ARG A 153 -14.53 -10.07 -3.65
CA ARG A 153 -14.62 -8.63 -3.96
C ARG A 153 -13.31 -8.06 -4.49
N ASP A 154 -12.16 -8.70 -4.24
CA ASP A 154 -10.85 -8.12 -4.57
C ASP A 154 -10.63 -8.14 -6.11
N PRO A 155 -10.73 -6.99 -6.81
CA PRO A 155 -10.59 -6.93 -8.27
C PRO A 155 -9.15 -7.20 -8.72
N LYS A 156 -8.21 -7.31 -7.77
CA LYS A 156 -6.79 -7.62 -8.00
C LYS A 156 -6.44 -9.06 -7.63
N MET A 157 -7.28 -9.76 -6.86
CA MET A 157 -7.10 -11.18 -6.54
C MET A 157 -7.27 -11.99 -7.81
N THR A 158 -6.21 -12.65 -8.26
CA THR A 158 -6.30 -13.56 -9.40
C THR A 158 -6.66 -14.97 -8.92
N ALA A 159 -7.17 -15.80 -9.83
CA ALA A 159 -7.37 -17.23 -9.55
C ALA A 159 -6.06 -17.92 -9.13
N LYS A 160 -4.91 -17.38 -9.57
CA LYS A 160 -3.58 -17.83 -9.16
C LYS A 160 -3.27 -17.43 -7.71
N GLU A 161 -3.51 -16.17 -7.34
CA GLU A 161 -3.24 -15.68 -5.99
C GLU A 161 -4.10 -16.38 -4.91
N LEU A 162 -5.35 -16.72 -5.22
CA LEU A 162 -6.17 -17.51 -4.30
C LEU A 162 -5.64 -18.95 -4.16
N LYS A 163 -5.07 -19.52 -5.23
CA LYS A 163 -4.36 -20.82 -5.19
C LYS A 163 -3.08 -20.73 -4.35
N GLU A 164 -2.31 -19.66 -4.47
CA GLU A 164 -1.11 -19.39 -3.65
C GLU A 164 -1.43 -19.33 -2.14
N ARG A 165 -2.64 -18.89 -1.81
CA ARG A 165 -3.18 -18.78 -0.45
C ARG A 165 -4.04 -19.98 -0.04
N THR A 166 -4.06 -21.05 -0.83
CA THR A 166 -4.77 -22.29 -0.49
C THR A 166 -3.85 -23.21 0.32
N LEU A 167 -4.37 -23.70 1.44
CA LEU A 167 -3.75 -24.78 2.22
C LEU A 167 -4.48 -26.10 1.93
N LEU A 168 -3.72 -27.06 1.43
CA LEU A 168 -4.15 -28.43 1.21
C LEU A 168 -3.71 -29.26 2.42
N VAL A 169 -4.66 -29.69 3.25
CA VAL A 169 -4.38 -30.32 4.55
C VAL A 169 -4.85 -31.77 4.51
N THR A 170 -3.94 -32.70 4.83
CA THR A 170 -4.29 -34.11 5.01
C THR A 170 -4.65 -34.37 6.47
N THR A 171 -5.77 -35.05 6.70
CA THR A 171 -6.39 -35.26 8.02
C THR A 171 -6.49 -36.76 8.34
N LYS A 172 -6.87 -37.10 9.59
CA LYS A 172 -7.07 -38.49 10.08
C LYS A 172 -5.82 -39.38 10.06
N TRP A 173 -4.64 -38.78 10.17
CA TRP A 173 -3.38 -39.51 10.36
C TRP A 173 -3.36 -40.40 11.62
N SER A 174 -4.16 -40.06 12.64
CA SER A 174 -4.32 -40.87 13.86
C SER A 174 -4.90 -42.27 13.59
N ARG A 175 -5.64 -42.47 12.48
CA ARG A 175 -6.13 -43.80 12.08
C ARG A 175 -5.02 -44.75 11.70
N ALA A 176 -3.88 -44.23 11.21
CA ALA A 176 -2.70 -45.04 10.92
C ALA A 176 -2.07 -45.65 12.18
N ALA A 177 -2.32 -45.03 13.35
CA ALA A 177 -1.84 -45.51 14.64
C ALA A 177 -2.80 -46.49 15.33
N GLN A 178 -4.03 -46.66 14.82
CA GLN A 178 -5.12 -47.37 15.49
C GLN A 178 -5.65 -48.61 14.73
N GLY A 179 -5.15 -48.93 13.53
CA GLY A 179 -5.70 -50.00 12.67
C GLY A 179 -4.67 -50.98 12.10
N ASN A 180 -5.15 -51.95 11.30
CA ASN A 180 -4.37 -52.94 10.53
C ASN A 180 -3.60 -52.34 9.32
N CYS A 181 -3.59 -51.01 9.19
CA CYS A 181 -3.00 -50.30 8.06
C CYS A 181 -1.61 -49.80 8.46
N HIS A 182 -0.58 -50.09 7.67
CA HIS A 182 0.77 -49.63 7.99
C HIS A 182 0.90 -48.14 7.68
N LYS A 183 1.66 -47.40 8.51
CA LYS A 183 2.01 -45.98 8.29
C LYS A 183 2.52 -45.72 6.86
N GLU A 184 3.23 -46.70 6.30
CA GLU A 184 3.72 -46.70 4.92
C GLU A 184 2.61 -46.56 3.87
N ASP A 185 1.41 -47.10 4.10
CA ASP A 185 0.31 -47.01 3.14
C ASP A 185 -0.33 -45.62 3.13
N PHE A 186 -0.32 -44.93 4.28
CA PHE A 186 -0.76 -43.54 4.39
C PHE A 186 0.27 -42.61 3.73
N GLU A 187 1.56 -42.88 3.88
CA GLU A 187 2.63 -42.16 3.18
C GLU A 187 2.56 -42.37 1.65
N LYS A 188 2.29 -43.59 1.18
CA LYS A 188 2.02 -43.87 -0.23
C LYS A 188 0.83 -43.06 -0.74
N THR A 189 -0.26 -43.01 0.04
CA THR A 189 -1.47 -42.26 -0.31
C THR A 189 -1.19 -40.76 -0.37
N GLU A 190 -0.43 -40.21 0.58
CA GLU A 190 -0.03 -38.81 0.53
C GLU A 190 0.82 -38.50 -0.70
N ASN A 191 1.76 -39.39 -1.05
CA ASN A 191 2.59 -39.22 -2.25
C ASN A 191 1.73 -39.22 -3.53
N ILE A 192 0.66 -40.01 -3.57
CA ILE A 192 -0.33 -39.98 -4.66
C ILE A 192 -1.07 -38.64 -4.68
N LEU A 193 -1.53 -38.15 -3.52
CA LEU A 193 -2.22 -36.86 -3.42
C LEU A 193 -1.32 -35.69 -3.84
N LYS A 194 -0.06 -35.66 -3.38
CA LYS A 194 0.95 -34.66 -3.77
C LYS A 194 1.16 -34.62 -5.28
N LYS A 195 1.20 -35.78 -5.95
CA LYS A 195 1.27 -35.84 -7.43
C LYS A 195 0.05 -35.20 -8.09
N HIS A 196 -1.15 -35.42 -7.56
CA HIS A 196 -2.37 -34.83 -8.12
C HIS A 196 -2.50 -33.34 -7.82
N TRP A 197 -2.04 -32.90 -6.64
CA TRP A 197 -2.02 -31.50 -6.24
C TRP A 197 -0.84 -30.72 -6.80
N LYS A 198 0.05 -31.37 -7.55
CA LYS A 198 1.21 -30.73 -8.15
C LYS A 198 0.85 -29.43 -8.91
N PRO A 199 -0.23 -29.36 -9.71
CA PRO A 199 -0.62 -28.10 -10.36
C PRO A 199 -1.07 -26.98 -9.40
N MET A 200 -1.61 -27.33 -8.22
CA MET A 200 -1.97 -26.36 -7.18
C MET A 200 -0.73 -25.92 -6.40
N GLU A 201 0.17 -26.85 -6.09
CA GLU A 201 1.46 -26.59 -5.46
C GLU A 201 2.35 -25.70 -6.35
N ASP A 202 2.40 -25.97 -7.65
CA ASP A 202 3.11 -25.15 -8.64
C ASP A 202 2.48 -23.76 -8.79
N ALA A 203 1.17 -23.65 -8.50
CA ALA A 203 0.47 -22.38 -8.34
C ALA A 203 0.62 -21.78 -6.93
N GLY A 204 1.52 -22.30 -6.08
CA GLY A 204 1.90 -21.76 -4.78
C GLY A 204 1.09 -22.24 -3.58
N ALA A 205 0.12 -23.14 -3.76
CA ALA A 205 -0.61 -23.75 -2.65
C ALA A 205 0.34 -24.52 -1.74
N GLN A 206 0.13 -24.48 -0.43
CA GLN A 206 0.95 -25.27 0.50
C GLN A 206 0.24 -26.56 0.87
N ILE A 207 1.01 -27.62 1.07
CA ILE A 207 0.52 -28.91 1.52
C ILE A 207 1.01 -29.12 2.95
N GLN A 208 0.08 -29.36 3.88
CA GLN A 208 0.40 -29.57 5.30
C GLN A 208 -0.32 -30.81 5.84
N ARG A 209 0.22 -31.37 6.92
CA ARG A 209 -0.39 -32.51 7.64
C ARG A 209 -1.01 -32.01 8.94
N LEU A 210 -2.22 -32.49 9.25
CA LEU A 210 -2.76 -32.36 10.60
C LEU A 210 -2.14 -33.47 11.47
N GLU A 211 -1.24 -33.08 12.37
CA GLU A 211 -0.41 -34.03 13.14
C GLU A 211 -1.22 -34.80 14.17
N ALA A 212 -1.09 -36.13 14.15
CA ALA A 212 -1.79 -37.03 15.07
C ALA A 212 -1.27 -36.87 16.52
N GLY A 213 -2.18 -36.82 17.50
CA GLY A 213 -1.84 -36.64 18.92
C GLY A 213 -1.47 -35.20 19.33
N SER A 214 -1.50 -34.25 18.38
CA SER A 214 -1.34 -32.81 18.66
C SER A 214 -2.25 -31.97 17.75
N GLU A 215 -3.42 -32.52 17.42
CA GLU A 215 -4.33 -31.99 16.40
C GLU A 215 -4.74 -30.54 16.67
N GLU A 216 -4.98 -30.16 17.93
CA GLU A 216 -5.29 -28.79 18.34
C GLU A 216 -4.17 -27.80 17.97
N LYS A 217 -2.95 -28.09 18.43
CA LYS A 217 -1.78 -27.24 18.18
C LYS A 217 -1.45 -27.19 16.70
N SER A 218 -1.55 -28.32 16.01
CA SER A 218 -1.30 -28.45 14.58
C SER A 218 -2.31 -27.64 13.76
N ALA A 219 -3.61 -27.71 14.08
CA ALA A 219 -4.65 -26.93 13.43
C ALA A 219 -4.40 -25.42 13.54
N TRP A 220 -4.01 -24.95 14.73
CA TRP A 220 -3.68 -23.54 14.91
C TRP A 220 -2.41 -23.12 14.16
N GLN A 221 -1.36 -23.95 14.15
CA GLN A 221 -0.14 -23.68 13.39
C GLN A 221 -0.40 -23.60 11.88
N ILE A 222 -1.27 -24.47 11.35
CA ILE A 222 -1.71 -24.43 9.95
C ILE A 222 -2.33 -23.07 9.63
N ILE A 223 -3.32 -22.63 10.42
CA ILE A 223 -3.97 -21.32 10.21
C ILE A 223 -2.97 -20.17 10.37
N ARG A 224 -2.13 -20.23 11.41
CA ARG A 224 -1.10 -19.22 11.65
C ARG A 224 -0.16 -19.09 10.46
N SER A 225 0.30 -20.20 9.87
CA SER A 225 1.16 -20.19 8.69
C SER A 225 0.47 -19.56 7.46
N MET A 226 -0.84 -19.76 7.28
CA MET A 226 -1.62 -19.08 6.24
C MET A 226 -1.63 -17.56 6.46
N LEU A 227 -1.87 -17.15 7.71
CA LEU A 227 -1.93 -15.73 8.08
C LEU A 227 -0.54 -15.07 7.94
N GLU A 228 0.52 -15.72 8.45
CA GLU A 228 1.89 -15.26 8.40
C GLU A 228 2.45 -15.24 6.97
N LYS A 229 2.20 -16.25 6.13
CA LYS A 229 2.64 -16.25 4.71
C LYS A 229 2.02 -15.07 3.97
N ALA A 230 0.76 -14.79 4.24
CA ALA A 230 0.07 -13.64 3.67
C ALA A 230 0.60 -12.28 4.19
N ASP A 231 1.48 -12.30 5.20
CA ASP A 231 2.21 -11.15 5.75
C ASP A 231 3.75 -11.18 5.48
N HIS A 232 4.35 -12.35 5.22
CA HIS A 232 5.81 -12.59 5.06
C HIS A 232 6.29 -12.81 3.62
N GLU A 233 5.40 -12.97 2.64
CA GLU A 233 5.80 -12.60 1.28
C GLU A 233 6.01 -11.09 1.27
N PRO A 234 7.20 -10.57 0.89
CA PRO A 234 7.36 -9.15 0.62
C PRO A 234 6.41 -8.86 -0.52
N SER A 235 5.25 -8.38 -0.11
CA SER A 235 4.16 -7.99 -0.96
C SER A 235 4.76 -7.27 -2.14
N ALA A 236 4.61 -7.86 -3.32
CA ALA A 236 4.57 -7.12 -4.57
C ALA A 236 3.36 -6.14 -4.61
N ARG A 237 2.90 -5.65 -3.44
CA ARG A 237 2.24 -4.36 -3.20
C ARG A 237 3.18 -3.37 -2.51
N ALA A 238 4.51 -3.46 -2.70
CA ALA A 238 5.19 -2.25 -3.14
C ALA A 238 4.35 -1.71 -4.29
N SER A 239 3.67 -0.59 -4.03
CA SER A 239 3.15 0.34 -5.03
C SER A 239 2.84 -0.32 -6.38
N LYS A 240 1.61 -0.84 -6.60
CA LYS A 240 1.08 -0.71 -7.96
C LYS A 240 0.91 0.80 -8.14
N PRO A 241 1.73 1.49 -8.95
CA PRO A 241 1.63 2.94 -9.10
C PRO A 241 0.20 3.25 -9.50
N TRP A 242 -0.41 4.28 -8.91
CA TRP A 242 -1.70 4.77 -9.38
C TRP A 242 -1.54 5.07 -10.88
N ASN A 243 -2.22 4.28 -11.70
CA ASN A 243 -2.31 4.57 -13.12
C ASN A 243 -3.34 5.69 -13.25
N LEU A 244 -2.97 6.76 -13.96
CA LEU A 244 -3.86 7.90 -14.22
C LEU A 244 -5.14 7.47 -14.96
N GLU A 245 -5.16 6.30 -15.59
CA GLU A 245 -6.36 5.70 -16.18
C GLU A 245 -7.40 5.28 -15.12
N ASP A 246 -6.95 4.97 -13.89
CA ASP A 246 -7.83 4.64 -12.75
C ASP A 246 -8.26 5.89 -11.96
N ALA A 247 -7.87 7.09 -12.41
CA ALA A 247 -8.19 8.36 -11.77
C ALA A 247 -9.71 8.62 -11.76
N ARG A 248 -10.23 9.12 -10.63
CA ARG A 248 -11.61 9.60 -10.51
C ARG A 248 -11.61 11.09 -10.28
N GLU A 249 -12.61 11.79 -10.81
CA GLU A 249 -12.76 13.24 -10.59
C GLU A 249 -12.91 13.60 -9.10
N THR A 250 -13.42 12.66 -8.30
CA THR A 250 -13.58 12.79 -6.85
C THR A 250 -12.31 12.45 -6.06
N ASP A 251 -11.21 12.07 -6.69
CA ASP A 251 -9.97 11.76 -5.96
C ASP A 251 -9.36 13.02 -5.35
N ILE A 252 -8.97 12.93 -4.07
CA ILE A 252 -8.25 13.97 -3.34
C ILE A 252 -6.78 13.62 -3.34
N VAL A 253 -6.00 14.35 -4.13
CA VAL A 253 -4.56 14.15 -4.26
C VAL A 253 -3.81 14.96 -3.20
N ILE A 254 -2.91 14.28 -2.47
CA ILE A 254 -1.97 14.88 -1.53
C ILE A 254 -0.55 14.63 -2.04
N LEU A 255 0.11 15.70 -2.47
CA LEU A 255 1.48 15.62 -3.00
C LEU A 255 2.50 15.80 -1.88
N ILE A 256 3.48 14.91 -1.75
CA ILE A 256 4.57 15.06 -0.79
C ILE A 256 5.82 15.49 -1.55
N MET A 257 6.35 16.67 -1.21
CA MET A 257 7.53 17.29 -1.80
C MET A 257 8.56 17.66 -0.74
N GLY A 258 9.78 17.95 -1.16
CA GLY A 258 10.88 18.33 -0.29
C GLY A 258 12.21 17.76 -0.79
N PRO A 259 13.35 18.24 -0.26
CA PRO A 259 14.67 17.79 -0.69
C PRO A 259 14.89 16.29 -0.46
N THR A 260 15.88 15.72 -1.14
CA THR A 260 16.33 14.34 -0.87
C THR A 260 16.69 14.20 0.61
N GLY A 261 16.35 13.06 1.20
CA GLY A 261 16.58 12.82 2.62
C GLY A 261 15.65 13.56 3.59
N ALA A 262 14.71 14.40 3.15
CA ALA A 262 13.77 15.10 4.05
C ALA A 262 12.79 14.19 4.81
N GLY A 263 12.68 12.90 4.43
CA GLY A 263 11.80 11.92 5.08
C GLY A 263 10.45 11.71 4.39
N LYS A 264 10.34 11.99 3.08
CA LYS A 264 9.10 11.83 2.30
C LYS A 264 8.51 10.41 2.36
N SER A 265 9.31 9.41 2.01
CA SER A 265 8.88 8.00 2.09
C SER A 265 8.66 7.54 3.54
N SER A 266 9.41 8.08 4.51
CA SER A 266 9.18 7.84 5.94
C SER A 266 7.85 8.41 6.41
N PHE A 267 7.45 9.60 5.96
CA PHE A 267 6.13 10.18 6.24
C PHE A 267 5.01 9.26 5.75
N ILE A 268 5.14 8.72 4.54
CA ILE A 268 4.15 7.77 4.01
C ILE A 268 4.09 6.51 4.88
N ASN A 269 5.23 5.97 5.30
CA ASN A 269 5.26 4.82 6.20
C ASN A 269 4.63 5.09 7.56
N ARG A 270 4.83 6.29 8.14
CA ARG A 270 4.15 6.73 9.36
C ARG A 270 2.64 6.83 9.16
N PHE A 271 2.21 7.35 8.01
CA PHE A 271 0.80 7.42 7.67
C PHE A 271 0.19 6.03 7.54
N LEU A 272 0.87 5.11 6.87
CA LEU A 272 0.47 3.71 6.77
C LEU A 272 0.40 3.04 8.15
N SER A 273 1.40 3.27 9.01
CA SER A 273 1.43 2.76 10.37
C SER A 273 0.24 3.24 11.19
N PHE A 274 -0.05 4.55 11.16
CA PHE A 274 -1.20 5.15 11.85
C PHE A 274 -2.53 4.50 11.43
N LEU A 275 -2.68 4.18 10.14
CA LEU A 275 -3.87 3.53 9.60
C LEU A 275 -3.93 2.02 9.88
N GLY A 276 -2.93 1.44 10.53
CA GLY A 276 -2.78 -0.01 10.67
C GLY A 276 -2.58 -0.71 9.32
N ASP A 277 -2.10 0.01 8.31
CA ASP A 277 -1.88 -0.49 6.97
C ASP A 277 -0.54 -1.24 6.89
N PRO A 278 -0.54 -2.52 6.48
CA PRO A 278 0.68 -3.34 6.43
C PRO A 278 1.59 -2.97 5.26
N ARG A 279 1.15 -2.12 4.31
CA ARG A 279 2.01 -1.65 3.21
C ARG A 279 3.23 -0.91 3.78
N ARG A 280 4.34 -1.01 3.06
CA ARG A 280 5.57 -0.25 3.34
C ARG A 280 6.16 0.27 2.04
N VAL A 281 6.50 1.54 2.03
CA VAL A 281 7.29 2.18 0.97
C VAL A 281 8.76 1.97 1.30
N LYS A 282 9.56 1.62 0.30
CA LYS A 282 11.01 1.50 0.47
C LYS A 282 11.60 2.84 0.90
N VAL A 283 12.20 2.88 2.08
CA VAL A 283 13.05 3.98 2.52
C VAL A 283 14.47 3.54 2.20
N GLY A 284 15.22 4.29 1.40
CA GLY A 284 16.66 4.07 1.34
C GLY A 284 17.37 4.98 2.31
N ASP A 285 18.42 4.44 2.90
CA ASP A 285 19.31 5.13 3.82
C ASP A 285 20.45 5.86 3.08
N ASP A 286 20.53 5.72 1.74
CA ASP A 286 21.57 6.28 0.89
C ASP A 286 21.22 7.71 0.42
N LEU A 287 22.26 8.54 0.24
CA LEU A 287 22.20 9.92 -0.30
C LEU A 287 21.77 10.00 -1.79
N VAL A 288 21.30 8.91 -2.38
CA VAL A 288 20.81 8.82 -3.76
C VAL A 288 19.30 8.62 -3.72
N SER A 289 18.53 9.46 -4.43
CA SER A 289 17.07 9.37 -4.41
C SER A 289 16.59 7.97 -4.79
N CYS A 290 15.83 7.36 -3.88
CA CYS A 290 15.29 6.02 -4.05
C CYS A 290 14.13 5.98 -5.05
N THR A 291 13.51 7.13 -5.31
CA THR A 291 12.30 7.26 -6.11
C THR A 291 12.66 7.94 -7.44
N SER A 292 12.74 7.15 -8.52
CA SER A 292 13.04 7.67 -9.87
C SER A 292 11.81 8.24 -10.58
N GLN A 293 10.60 7.89 -10.15
CA GLN A 293 9.32 8.39 -10.69
C GLN A 293 8.36 8.72 -9.54
N PRO A 294 7.40 9.65 -9.72
CA PRO A 294 6.36 9.85 -8.72
C PRO A 294 5.59 8.55 -8.45
N GLU A 295 5.67 8.07 -7.21
CA GLU A 295 4.93 6.89 -6.74
C GLU A 295 3.71 7.34 -5.96
N SER A 296 2.70 6.49 -5.87
CA SER A 296 1.44 6.89 -5.24
C SER A 296 0.75 5.73 -4.57
N ILE A 297 0.05 6.06 -3.49
CA ILE A 297 -0.73 5.13 -2.69
C ILE A 297 -2.15 5.67 -2.59
N VAL A 298 -3.09 4.81 -2.99
CA VAL A 298 -4.52 5.10 -2.92
C VAL A 298 -5.07 4.52 -1.62
N PHE A 299 -5.93 5.31 -0.97
CA PHE A 299 -6.68 4.96 0.21
C PHE A 299 -8.16 5.18 -0.04
N ASP A 300 -8.95 4.11 0.11
CA ASP A 300 -10.40 4.14 0.03
C ASP A 300 -11.00 4.36 1.43
N CYS A 301 -12.21 4.90 1.49
CA CYS A 301 -13.04 5.03 2.70
C CYS A 301 -12.49 5.90 3.85
N LEU A 302 -11.28 6.48 3.73
CA LEU A 302 -10.73 7.38 4.76
C LEU A 302 -11.50 8.69 4.94
N THR A 303 -12.37 9.03 3.99
CA THR A 303 -13.15 10.26 4.00
C THR A 303 -14.58 10.07 4.54
N ASP A 304 -14.91 8.89 5.07
CA ASP A 304 -16.28 8.53 5.45
C ASP A 304 -16.87 9.39 6.59
N HIS A 305 -16.00 10.04 7.37
CA HIS A 305 -16.36 10.95 8.46
C HIS A 305 -16.77 12.35 7.99
N TRP A 306 -16.42 12.75 6.76
CA TRP A 306 -16.78 14.04 6.19
C TRP A 306 -18.10 13.94 5.41
N LYS A 307 -18.81 15.07 5.26
CA LYS A 307 -20.15 15.07 4.65
C LYS A 307 -20.08 15.22 3.13
N ARG A 308 -19.29 16.17 2.63
CA ARG A 308 -19.22 16.48 1.18
C ARG A 308 -18.19 15.62 0.46
N ILE A 309 -17.05 15.36 1.08
CA ILE A 309 -16.01 14.50 0.52
C ILE A 309 -16.18 13.03 0.87
N LYS A 310 -17.33 12.61 1.41
CA LYS A 310 -17.61 11.22 1.77
C LYS A 310 -17.33 10.27 0.60
N GLY A 311 -16.65 9.16 0.85
CA GLY A 311 -16.32 8.14 -0.15
C GLY A 311 -15.31 8.59 -1.22
N HIS A 312 -14.78 9.81 -1.12
CA HIS A 312 -13.68 10.26 -1.98
C HIS A 312 -12.41 9.50 -1.58
N ARG A 313 -11.63 9.07 -2.57
CA ARG A 313 -10.35 8.40 -2.30
C ARG A 313 -9.29 9.44 -2.01
N ILE A 314 -8.35 9.07 -1.14
CA ILE A 314 -7.14 9.86 -0.92
C ILE A 314 -6.01 9.22 -1.73
N VAL A 315 -5.32 10.03 -2.53
CA VAL A 315 -4.16 9.61 -3.30
C VAL A 315 -2.94 10.35 -2.78
N VAL A 316 -2.10 9.66 -2.01
CA VAL A 316 -0.84 10.22 -1.50
C VAL A 316 0.26 9.93 -2.49
N VAL A 317 0.96 10.97 -2.94
CA VAL A 317 1.95 10.88 -4.02
C VAL A 317 3.33 11.21 -3.45
N ASP A 318 4.22 10.22 -3.45
CA ASP A 318 5.64 10.42 -3.18
C ASP A 318 6.30 11.01 -4.42
N THR A 319 6.97 12.14 -4.27
CA THR A 319 7.73 12.74 -5.38
C THR A 319 9.23 12.50 -5.20
N PRO A 320 9.99 12.34 -6.30
CA PRO A 320 11.45 12.37 -6.23
C PRO A 320 11.92 13.65 -5.52
N GLY A 321 13.01 13.53 -4.74
CA GLY A 321 13.59 14.69 -4.06
C GLY A 321 14.23 15.66 -5.04
N PHE A 322 14.10 16.96 -4.73
CA PHE A 322 14.90 18.02 -5.34
C PHE A 322 16.13 18.23 -4.44
N ASP A 323 17.20 17.46 -4.63
CA ASP A 323 18.52 17.76 -4.01
C ASP A 323 19.68 16.88 -4.53
N ASP A 324 19.45 16.03 -5.53
CA ASP A 324 20.50 15.22 -6.15
C ASP A 324 21.06 16.04 -7.30
N THR A 325 22.38 16.29 -7.31
CA THR A 325 23.16 16.97 -8.37
C THR A 325 22.32 17.73 -9.41
N TYR A 326 22.33 19.07 -9.39
CA TYR A 326 21.54 20.02 -10.23
C TYR A 326 21.07 19.56 -11.63
N VAL A 327 21.86 18.70 -12.27
CA VAL A 327 21.56 17.82 -13.42
C VAL A 327 20.20 17.15 -13.37
N ASP A 328 19.84 16.64 -12.21
CA ASP A 328 18.61 15.90 -12.01
C ASP A 328 17.45 16.82 -11.67
N ASP A 329 17.67 18.02 -11.11
CA ASP A 329 16.58 18.92 -10.68
C ASP A 329 15.62 19.31 -11.82
N PHE A 330 16.15 19.54 -13.04
CA PHE A 330 15.27 19.84 -14.19
C PHE A 330 14.48 18.60 -14.64
N GLU A 331 15.10 17.43 -14.61
CA GLU A 331 14.44 16.18 -14.98
C GLU A 331 13.40 15.77 -13.91
N VAL A 332 13.69 15.99 -12.63
CA VAL A 332 12.76 15.86 -11.50
C VAL A 332 11.58 16.81 -11.67
N LEU A 333 11.84 18.10 -11.93
CA LEU A 333 10.79 19.08 -12.22
C LEU A 333 9.93 18.64 -13.41
N LYS A 334 10.54 18.13 -14.48
CA LYS A 334 9.83 17.66 -15.67
C LYS A 334 8.97 16.43 -15.38
N ARG A 335 9.45 15.48 -14.58
CA ARG A 335 8.69 14.28 -14.16
C ARG A 335 7.48 14.67 -13.32
N ILE A 336 7.68 15.53 -12.32
CA ILE A 336 6.60 16.05 -11.47
C ILE A 336 5.60 16.85 -12.31
N SER A 337 6.09 17.73 -13.19
CA SER A 337 5.27 18.52 -14.11
C SER A 337 4.40 17.64 -15.01
N LYS A 338 4.98 16.59 -15.59
CA LYS A 338 4.26 15.65 -16.46
C LYS A 338 3.17 14.91 -15.67
N TRP A 339 3.49 14.46 -14.46
CA TRP A 339 2.51 13.79 -13.59
C TRP A 339 1.35 14.74 -13.23
N LEU A 340 1.67 15.99 -12.83
CA LEU A 340 0.68 17.02 -12.50
C LEU A 340 -0.17 17.44 -13.70
N GLU A 341 0.42 17.53 -14.89
CA GLU A 341 -0.29 17.82 -16.15
C GLU A 341 -1.30 16.71 -16.48
N GLN A 342 -0.90 15.45 -16.30
CA GLN A 342 -1.77 14.30 -16.54
C GLN A 342 -2.90 14.23 -15.50
N SER A 343 -2.59 14.42 -14.21
CA SER A 343 -3.60 14.43 -13.13
C SER A 343 -4.63 15.54 -13.33
N TYR A 344 -4.21 16.71 -13.83
CA TYR A 344 -5.13 17.80 -14.10
C TYR A 344 -6.09 17.47 -15.25
N ARG A 345 -5.65 16.71 -16.25
CA ARG A 345 -6.50 16.31 -17.39
C ARG A 345 -7.57 15.30 -17.03
N THR A 346 -7.39 14.54 -15.94
CA THR A 346 -8.36 13.57 -15.42
C THR A 346 -9.32 14.19 -14.41
N SER A 347 -9.39 15.52 -14.34
CA SER A 347 -10.24 16.31 -13.42
C SER A 347 -10.03 15.99 -11.94
N THR A 348 -8.90 15.39 -11.56
CA THR A 348 -8.58 15.12 -10.14
C THR A 348 -8.30 16.42 -9.40
N VAL A 349 -8.63 16.46 -8.11
CA VAL A 349 -8.45 17.66 -7.28
C VAL A 349 -7.16 17.53 -6.45
N ILE A 350 -6.24 18.48 -6.62
CA ILE A 350 -5.14 18.65 -5.65
C ILE A 350 -5.75 19.18 -4.35
N GLY A 351 -5.87 18.28 -3.37
CA GLY A 351 -6.38 18.58 -2.03
C GLY A 351 -5.37 19.36 -1.19
N GLY A 352 -4.10 18.96 -1.26
CA GLY A 352 -3.01 19.61 -0.55
C GLY A 352 -1.62 19.22 -1.03
N VAL A 353 -0.64 19.99 -0.62
CA VAL A 353 0.78 19.73 -0.87
C VAL A 353 1.51 19.79 0.47
N ILE A 354 2.26 18.74 0.79
CA ILE A 354 3.08 18.64 1.99
C ILE A 354 4.52 18.89 1.56
N TYR A 355 5.15 19.94 2.08
CA TYR A 355 6.57 20.21 1.88
C TYR A 355 7.34 19.81 3.15
N LEU A 356 8.10 18.73 3.07
CA LEU A 356 8.91 18.24 4.18
C LEU A 356 10.29 18.91 4.20
N HIS A 357 10.71 19.32 5.39
CA HIS A 357 12.03 19.90 5.63
C HIS A 357 12.71 19.23 6.82
N ASP A 358 13.96 18.79 6.63
CA ASP A 358 14.79 18.23 7.69
C ASP A 358 15.33 19.36 8.57
N ILE A 359 14.76 19.54 9.76
CA ILE A 359 15.15 20.60 10.69
C ILE A 359 16.50 20.34 11.37
N SER A 360 17.00 19.10 11.27
CA SER A 360 18.27 18.71 11.88
C SER A 360 19.50 19.13 11.07
N GLN A 361 19.33 19.55 9.81
CA GLN A 361 20.44 20.04 8.99
C GLN A 361 21.08 21.30 9.59
N GLU A 362 22.40 21.43 9.50
CA GLU A 362 23.14 22.49 10.21
C GLU A 362 22.86 23.90 9.69
N LYS A 363 22.55 24.02 8.40
CA LYS A 363 22.30 25.30 7.73
C LYS A 363 21.13 25.13 6.77
N PHE A 364 20.30 26.17 6.67
CA PHE A 364 19.42 26.31 5.52
C PHE A 364 20.29 26.61 4.30
N SER A 365 20.70 25.56 3.59
CA SER A 365 21.69 25.66 2.51
C SER A 365 21.18 26.56 1.37
N GLY A 366 22.11 27.14 0.60
CA GLY A 366 21.74 27.89 -0.60
C GLY A 366 20.92 27.04 -1.58
N THR A 367 21.13 25.73 -1.61
CA THR A 367 20.34 24.76 -2.37
C THR A 367 18.92 24.61 -1.82
N ALA A 368 18.76 24.41 -0.50
CA ALA A 368 17.44 24.32 0.13
C ALA A 368 16.59 25.58 -0.11
N ARG A 369 17.20 26.76 -0.09
CA ARG A 369 16.53 28.03 -0.41
C ARG A 369 16.04 28.07 -1.86
N ARG A 370 16.90 27.67 -2.80
CA ARG A 370 16.59 27.66 -4.23
C ARG A 370 15.49 26.65 -4.58
N ASN A 371 15.53 25.46 -3.98
CA ASN A 371 14.50 24.43 -4.14
C ASN A 371 13.16 24.90 -3.58
N LEU A 372 13.17 25.62 -2.45
CA LEU A 372 11.97 26.25 -1.89
C LEU A 372 11.38 27.30 -2.84
N GLU A 373 12.21 28.12 -3.50
CA GLU A 373 11.72 29.11 -4.48
C GLU A 373 11.09 28.42 -5.70
N VAL A 374 11.72 27.38 -6.26
CA VAL A 374 11.14 26.59 -7.36
C VAL A 374 9.81 25.96 -6.92
N PHE A 375 9.74 25.41 -5.71
CA PHE A 375 8.52 24.86 -5.12
C PHE A 375 7.41 25.91 -4.98
N LYS A 376 7.75 27.11 -4.49
CA LYS A 376 6.82 28.23 -4.35
C LYS A 376 6.27 28.65 -5.72
N ARG A 377 7.11 28.73 -6.75
CA ARG A 377 6.69 29.02 -8.14
C ARG A 377 5.83 27.92 -8.74
N LEU A 378 6.09 26.66 -8.38
CA LEU A 378 5.30 25.51 -8.84
C LEU A 378 3.88 25.54 -8.27
N CYS A 379 3.75 25.85 -6.98
CA CYS A 379 2.44 25.96 -6.31
C CYS A 379 1.67 27.21 -6.77
N GLY A 380 2.34 28.35 -6.80
CA GLY A 380 1.74 29.66 -7.04
C GLY A 380 1.03 30.25 -5.83
N GLU A 381 1.00 31.57 -5.74
CA GLU A 381 0.43 32.31 -4.60
C GLU A 381 -1.03 31.94 -4.28
N PRO A 382 -1.95 31.79 -5.26
CA PRO A 382 -3.35 31.47 -4.96
C PRO A 382 -3.59 30.09 -4.34
N SER A 383 -2.60 29.19 -4.39
CA SER A 383 -2.70 27.83 -3.89
C SER A 383 -1.87 27.58 -2.62
N LEU A 384 -1.29 28.62 -2.02
CA LEU A 384 -0.48 28.47 -0.80
C LEU A 384 -1.31 28.02 0.41
N ASP A 385 -2.62 28.28 0.42
CA ASP A 385 -3.57 27.79 1.42
C ASP A 385 -3.75 26.25 1.39
N LYS A 386 -3.26 25.58 0.36
CA LYS A 386 -3.18 24.11 0.22
C LYS A 386 -1.88 23.53 0.74
N VAL A 387 -0.92 24.37 1.13
CA VAL A 387 0.42 23.93 1.48
C VAL A 387 0.54 23.72 3.00
N ALA A 388 1.00 22.54 3.38
CA ALA A 388 1.48 22.22 4.72
C ALA A 388 3.01 22.15 4.68
N LEU A 389 3.67 23.09 5.35
CA LEU A 389 5.11 23.11 5.59
C LEU A 389 5.40 22.27 6.84
N VAL A 390 6.14 21.18 6.68
CA VAL A 390 6.31 20.19 7.75
C VAL A 390 7.79 20.06 8.11
N THR A 391 8.12 20.29 9.38
CA THR A 391 9.46 20.07 9.92
C THR A 391 9.59 18.65 10.46
N ALA A 392 10.61 17.93 10.00
CA ALA A 392 10.86 16.53 10.31
C ALA A 392 12.21 16.32 11.01
N LYS A 393 12.41 15.12 11.58
CA LYS A 393 13.64 14.66 12.26
C LYS A 393 14.00 15.43 13.53
N TRP A 394 12.99 15.82 14.30
CA TRP A 394 13.16 16.46 15.60
C TRP A 394 13.99 15.62 16.59
N GLY A 395 13.92 14.28 16.49
CA GLY A 395 14.73 13.36 17.31
C GLY A 395 16.24 13.37 17.03
N ARG A 396 16.74 14.09 16.01
CA ARG A 396 18.19 14.21 15.68
C ARG A 396 18.85 15.45 16.31
N ALA A 397 18.25 16.00 17.36
CA ALA A 397 18.72 17.17 18.10
C ALA A 397 19.92 16.82 19.01
N PHE A 398 21.12 16.65 18.44
CA PHE A 398 22.36 16.48 19.22
C PHE A 398 22.79 17.79 19.92
N GLY A 399 22.05 18.23 20.95
CA GLY A 399 22.35 19.46 21.71
C GLY A 399 22.07 20.77 20.97
N ARG A 400 21.26 20.72 19.90
CA ARG A 400 20.91 21.88 19.06
C ARG A 400 19.51 22.39 19.42
N ASN A 401 19.35 23.72 19.49
CA ASN A 401 18.05 24.37 19.71
C ASN A 401 17.28 24.42 18.37
N LEU A 402 16.42 23.43 18.15
CA LEU A 402 15.65 23.28 16.91
C LEU A 402 14.48 24.27 16.85
N GLU A 403 14.03 24.77 17.99
CA GLU A 403 12.97 25.78 18.11
C GLU A 403 13.40 27.10 17.48
N THR A 404 14.62 27.55 17.78
CA THR A 404 15.19 28.77 17.15
C THR A 404 15.28 28.63 15.64
N ARG A 405 15.60 27.42 15.15
CA ARG A 405 15.65 27.16 13.71
C ARG A 405 14.27 27.15 13.08
N GLU A 406 13.28 26.59 13.75
CA GLU A 406 11.91 26.65 13.29
C GLU A 406 11.42 28.10 13.22
N ASP A 407 11.76 28.92 14.21
CA ASP A 407 11.44 30.34 14.20
C ASP A 407 12.14 31.08 13.06
N GLU A 408 13.40 30.76 12.77
CA GLU A 408 14.10 31.29 11.59
C GLU A 408 13.41 30.87 10.28
N LEU A 409 13.01 29.60 10.15
CA LEU A 409 12.23 29.12 9.01
C LEU A 409 10.94 29.92 8.88
N LYS A 410 10.16 30.07 9.95
CA LYS A 410 8.88 30.81 9.95
C LYS A 410 9.05 32.29 9.61
N THR A 411 10.05 32.94 10.19
CA THR A 411 10.21 34.41 10.13
C THR A 411 10.98 34.89 8.92
N LYS A 412 11.88 34.08 8.36
CA LYS A 412 12.70 34.46 7.19
C LYS A 412 12.32 33.68 5.94
N HIS A 413 12.41 32.35 5.98
CA HIS A 413 12.39 31.53 4.77
C HIS A 413 10.97 31.21 4.29
N TRP A 414 10.06 30.89 5.20
CA TRP A 414 8.67 30.51 4.92
C TRP A 414 7.70 31.66 5.07
N LYS A 415 8.14 32.82 5.58
CA LYS A 415 7.28 33.98 5.86
C LYS A 415 6.30 34.28 4.74
N THR A 416 6.80 34.43 3.51
CA THR A 416 5.95 34.75 2.35
C THR A 416 4.91 33.67 2.02
N MET A 417 5.20 32.40 2.33
CA MET A 417 4.25 31.30 2.15
C MET A 417 3.20 31.28 3.27
N LEU A 418 3.61 31.58 4.51
CA LEU A 418 2.71 31.71 5.65
C LEU A 418 1.75 32.89 5.48
N ASP A 419 2.25 34.03 5.00
CA ASP A 419 1.44 35.20 4.67
C ASP A 419 0.42 34.86 3.56
N GLY A 420 0.75 33.92 2.67
CA GLY A 420 -0.14 33.36 1.64
C GLY A 420 -1.09 32.25 2.13
N GLY A 421 -1.10 31.92 3.43
CA GLY A 421 -2.02 30.97 4.04
C GLY A 421 -1.49 29.54 4.22
N ALA A 422 -0.21 29.28 3.92
CA ALA A 422 0.41 28.00 4.22
C ALA A 422 0.45 27.73 5.74
N LYS A 423 0.37 26.46 6.13
CA LYS A 423 0.37 26.04 7.53
C LYS A 423 1.68 25.36 7.90
N VAL A 424 2.25 25.68 9.07
CA VAL A 424 3.38 24.92 9.65
C VAL A 424 2.87 23.85 10.60
N GLU A 425 3.41 22.65 10.48
CA GLU A 425 3.23 21.54 11.42
C GLU A 425 4.58 20.85 11.70
N ARG A 426 4.66 20.14 12.83
CA ARG A 426 5.84 19.38 13.25
C ARG A 426 5.56 17.89 13.19
N LEU A 427 6.56 17.11 12.78
CA LEU A 427 6.62 15.67 13.07
C LEU A 427 7.47 15.48 14.32
N ASP A 428 6.83 15.65 15.47
CA ASP A 428 7.47 15.48 16.77
C ASP A 428 7.81 14.00 16.99
N ALA A 429 9.03 13.73 17.48
CA ALA A 429 9.62 12.38 17.53
C ALA A 429 8.78 11.37 18.34
N ASP A 430 8.08 11.83 19.37
CA ASP A 430 7.34 10.97 20.28
C ASP A 430 5.93 10.59 19.76
N HIS A 431 5.43 11.31 18.76
CA HIS A 431 4.06 11.17 18.24
C HIS A 431 4.00 11.33 16.71
N GLU A 432 5.00 10.80 15.99
CA GLU A 432 5.12 11.01 14.54
C GLU A 432 3.92 10.46 13.76
N GLU A 433 3.29 9.38 14.23
CA GLU A 433 2.13 8.76 13.56
C GLU A 433 0.87 9.63 13.69
N GLU A 434 0.55 10.08 14.90
CA GLU A 434 -0.56 10.99 15.18
C GLU A 434 -0.34 12.36 14.52
N ALA A 435 0.89 12.87 14.54
CA ALA A 435 1.26 14.11 13.86
C ALA A 435 1.06 14.00 12.34
N THR A 436 1.46 12.86 11.75
CA THR A 436 1.25 12.57 10.33
C THR A 436 -0.24 12.58 9.97
N TRP A 437 -1.08 11.90 10.77
CA TRP A 437 -2.52 11.93 10.56
C TRP A 437 -3.11 13.32 10.72
N LYS A 438 -2.68 14.09 11.73
CA LYS A 438 -3.14 15.47 11.95
C LYS A 438 -2.89 16.34 10.72
N ILE A 439 -1.73 16.21 10.08
CA ILE A 439 -1.39 16.93 8.84
C ILE A 439 -2.32 16.53 7.70
N VAL A 440 -2.53 15.22 7.48
CA VAL A 440 -3.43 14.72 6.42
C VAL A 440 -4.87 15.17 6.69
N ARG A 441 -5.35 15.04 7.92
CA ARG A 441 -6.68 15.46 8.35
C ARG A 441 -6.89 16.96 8.11
N TYR A 442 -5.91 17.81 8.43
CA TYR A 442 -5.98 19.25 8.15
C TYR A 442 -6.23 19.54 6.66
N ILE A 443 -5.54 18.81 5.77
CA ILE A 443 -5.73 18.94 4.32
C ILE A 443 -7.16 18.52 3.92
N LEU A 444 -7.67 17.44 4.49
CA LEU A 444 -9.03 16.94 4.23
C LEU A 444 -10.10 17.90 4.75
N ASP A 445 -9.92 18.47 5.94
CA ASP A 445 -10.82 19.48 6.51
C ASP A 445 -10.90 20.72 5.61
N LYS A 446 -9.78 21.14 5.01
CA LYS A 446 -9.75 22.21 4.02
C LYS A 446 -10.44 21.81 2.71
N ALA A 447 -10.25 20.57 2.25
CA ALA A 447 -10.94 20.06 1.06
C ALA A 447 -12.47 20.03 1.26
N GLU A 448 -12.94 19.55 2.41
CA GLU A 448 -14.36 19.60 2.80
C GLU A 448 -14.88 21.02 2.80
N LYS A 449 -14.17 21.96 3.43
CA LYS A 449 -14.59 23.37 3.49
C LYS A 449 -14.76 23.96 2.08
N ARG A 450 -13.80 23.74 1.18
CA ARG A 450 -13.89 24.21 -0.22
C ARG A 450 -15.08 23.56 -0.96
N ALA A 451 -15.32 22.27 -0.73
CA ALA A 451 -16.46 21.57 -1.30
C ALA A 451 -17.81 22.12 -0.78
N ILE A 452 -17.89 22.48 0.51
CA ILE A 452 -19.07 23.12 1.11
C ILE A 452 -19.31 24.50 0.50
N GLU A 453 -18.25 25.31 0.36
CA GLU A 453 -18.32 26.67 -0.18
C GLU A 453 -18.50 26.70 -1.71
N GLN A 454 -18.54 25.53 -2.37
CA GLN A 454 -18.60 25.37 -3.84
C GLN A 454 -17.50 26.15 -4.57
N VAL A 455 -16.40 26.42 -3.89
CA VAL A 455 -15.25 27.10 -4.46
C VAL A 455 -14.55 26.10 -5.38
N LYS A 456 -14.52 26.41 -6.67
CA LYS A 456 -13.80 25.60 -7.65
C LYS A 456 -12.32 25.57 -7.24
N SER A 457 -11.83 24.37 -6.89
CA SER A 457 -10.44 24.17 -6.50
C SER A 457 -9.53 24.50 -7.69
N GLU A 458 -8.83 25.64 -7.64
CA GLU A 458 -7.84 25.96 -8.67
C GLU A 458 -6.66 24.99 -8.55
N GLY A 459 -6.19 24.43 -9.68
CA GLY A 459 -4.98 23.63 -9.68
C GLY A 459 -3.75 24.47 -9.35
N LEU A 460 -2.62 23.80 -9.06
CA LEU A 460 -1.34 24.49 -8.84
C LEU A 460 -0.98 25.34 -10.07
N GLU A 461 -0.21 26.41 -9.89
CA GLU A 461 0.17 27.32 -10.98
C GLU A 461 0.82 26.56 -12.14
N ILE A 462 1.67 25.58 -11.85
CA ILE A 462 2.28 24.74 -12.90
C ILE A 462 1.22 23.97 -13.73
N GLN A 463 0.15 23.49 -13.10
CA GLN A 463 -0.94 22.79 -13.82
C GLN A 463 -1.68 23.75 -14.75
N ARG A 464 -1.95 24.97 -14.28
CA ARG A 464 -2.56 26.03 -15.10
C ARG A 464 -1.67 26.43 -16.26
N GLU A 465 -0.37 26.59 -16.00
CA GLU A 465 0.60 26.95 -17.02
C GLU A 465 0.72 25.88 -18.11
N LEU A 466 0.80 24.60 -17.73
CA LEU A 466 0.95 23.49 -18.66
C LEU A 466 -0.35 23.18 -19.42
N VAL A 467 -1.49 23.16 -18.73
CA VAL A 467 -2.76 22.71 -19.31
C VAL A 467 -3.59 23.84 -19.89
N GLN A 468 -3.78 24.96 -19.17
CA GLN A 468 -4.64 26.06 -19.62
C GLN A 468 -3.88 27.04 -20.51
N ARG A 469 -2.65 27.40 -20.12
CA ARG A 469 -1.80 28.35 -20.88
C ARG A 469 -0.88 27.66 -21.88
N HIS A 470 -0.92 26.33 -21.94
CA HIS A 470 -0.18 25.50 -22.89
C HIS A 470 1.34 25.76 -22.94
N LYS A 471 1.94 26.17 -21.83
CA LYS A 471 3.39 26.37 -21.70
C LYS A 471 4.13 25.04 -21.63
N LEU A 472 5.35 24.99 -22.15
CA LEU A 472 6.29 23.89 -21.88
C LEU A 472 6.92 24.06 -20.50
N VAL A 473 7.42 22.97 -19.90
CA VAL A 473 8.05 23.00 -18.57
C VAL A 473 9.09 24.12 -18.44
N PRO A 474 10.03 24.33 -19.38
CA PRO A 474 11.00 25.43 -19.27
C PRO A 474 10.40 26.85 -19.33
N GLN A 475 9.17 26.98 -19.81
CA GLN A 475 8.47 28.26 -19.94
C GLN A 475 7.60 28.59 -18.72
N THR A 476 7.35 27.61 -17.85
CA THR A 476 6.62 27.78 -16.57
C THR A 476 7.41 28.68 -15.62
N GLN A 477 6.75 29.25 -14.61
CA GLN A 477 7.43 30.05 -13.59
C GLN A 477 8.50 29.21 -12.87
N ALA A 478 8.16 27.97 -12.48
CA ALA A 478 9.11 27.05 -11.84
C ALA A 478 10.30 26.70 -12.75
N GLY A 479 10.05 26.44 -14.04
CA GLY A 479 11.11 26.14 -15.00
C GLY A 479 12.03 27.33 -15.29
N ARG A 480 11.49 28.55 -15.34
CA ARG A 480 12.30 29.77 -15.49
C ARG A 480 13.13 30.06 -14.26
N GLU A 481 12.54 29.89 -13.07
CA GLU A 481 13.23 30.06 -11.79
C GLU A 481 14.41 29.09 -11.69
N LEU A 482 14.18 27.80 -11.96
CA LEU A 482 15.25 26.80 -11.95
C LEU A 482 16.35 27.16 -12.97
N ARG A 483 15.98 27.58 -14.18
CA ARG A 483 16.95 27.99 -15.19
C ARG A 483 17.78 29.18 -14.74
N HIS A 484 17.15 30.20 -14.15
CA HIS A 484 17.83 31.38 -13.65
C HIS A 484 18.86 31.01 -12.58
N GLN A 485 18.47 30.14 -11.64
CA GLN A 485 19.35 29.64 -10.60
C GLN A 485 20.55 28.84 -11.17
N LEU A 486 20.32 28.02 -12.21
CA LEU A 486 21.41 27.31 -12.91
C LEU A 486 22.34 28.29 -13.65
N GLU A 487 21.81 29.34 -14.26
CA GLU A 487 22.60 30.38 -14.94
C GLU A 487 23.48 31.17 -13.96
N GLU A 488 22.95 31.56 -12.80
CA GLU A 488 23.72 32.22 -11.73
C GLU A 488 24.84 31.32 -11.19
N MET A 489 24.55 30.04 -10.97
CA MET A 489 25.57 29.07 -10.55
C MET A 489 26.67 28.89 -11.59
N LEU A 490 26.29 28.77 -12.86
CA LEU A 490 27.24 28.60 -13.95
C LEU A 490 28.18 29.80 -14.02
N GLN A 491 27.67 31.02 -13.83
CA GLN A 491 28.48 32.23 -13.75
C GLN A 491 29.45 32.19 -12.56
N ALA A 492 28.96 31.83 -11.38
CA ALA A 492 29.80 31.73 -10.19
C ALA A 492 30.91 30.67 -10.34
N GLN A 493 30.61 29.50 -10.93
CA GLN A 493 31.59 28.44 -11.16
C GLN A 493 32.63 28.85 -12.22
N ARG A 494 32.24 29.57 -13.28
CA ARG A 494 33.18 30.09 -14.28
C ARG A 494 34.13 31.13 -13.70
N GLN A 495 33.63 32.06 -12.89
CA GLN A 495 34.48 33.05 -12.21
C GLN A 495 35.47 32.38 -11.26
N MET A 496 35.04 31.31 -10.56
CA MET A 496 35.93 30.55 -9.69
C MET A 496 37.04 29.84 -10.47
N LEU A 497 36.71 29.22 -11.61
CA LEU A 497 37.69 28.60 -12.51
C LEU A 497 38.69 29.61 -13.08
N GLU A 498 38.24 30.81 -13.45
CA GLU A 498 39.13 31.88 -13.91
C GLU A 498 40.14 32.27 -12.82
N TRP A 499 39.68 32.45 -11.57
CA TRP A 499 40.56 32.80 -10.44
C TRP A 499 41.51 31.67 -10.02
N GLU A 500 41.06 30.41 -10.07
CA GLU A 500 41.89 29.25 -9.76
C GLU A 500 42.91 28.97 -10.87
N GLY A 501 42.51 29.10 -12.14
CA GLY A 501 43.40 28.94 -13.31
C GLY A 501 44.59 29.90 -13.28
N ASP A 502 44.40 31.13 -12.80
CA ASP A 502 45.47 32.12 -12.65
C ASP A 502 46.40 31.84 -11.44
N ALA A 503 45.94 31.07 -10.44
CA ALA A 503 46.66 30.80 -9.19
C ALA A 503 47.45 29.47 -9.20
N ILE A 504 47.15 28.55 -10.12
CA ILE A 504 47.65 27.17 -10.09
C ILE A 504 48.83 26.99 -11.05
N SER A 505 50.01 27.51 -10.68
CA SER A 505 51.27 27.02 -11.22
C SER A 505 51.85 25.95 -10.28
N GLY A 506 51.45 24.69 -10.43
CA GLY A 506 52.28 23.54 -10.00
C GLY A 506 51.79 22.59 -8.91
N ASP A 507 50.55 22.66 -8.42
CA ASP A 507 50.02 21.66 -7.47
C ASP A 507 49.08 20.64 -8.15
N ALA A 508 49.40 19.35 -8.02
CA ALA A 508 48.64 18.24 -8.60
C ALA A 508 47.23 18.11 -8.00
N ASN A 509 47.03 18.50 -6.74
CA ASN A 509 45.72 18.48 -6.09
C ASN A 509 44.79 19.56 -6.67
N ALA A 510 45.36 20.72 -7.00
CA ALA A 510 44.64 21.83 -7.59
C ALA A 510 44.20 21.53 -9.04
N LYS A 511 44.97 20.73 -9.78
CA LYS A 511 44.57 20.26 -11.12
C LYS A 511 43.34 19.34 -11.09
N ALA A 512 43.26 18.45 -10.11
CA ALA A 512 42.10 17.56 -9.96
C ALA A 512 40.81 18.32 -9.61
N GLN A 513 40.91 19.37 -8.78
CA GLN A 513 39.79 20.25 -8.45
C GLN A 513 39.33 21.06 -9.67
N LEU A 514 40.27 21.53 -10.49
CA LEU A 514 39.96 22.23 -11.74
C LEU A 514 39.21 21.33 -12.74
N ASP A 515 39.69 20.10 -12.95
CA ASP A 515 39.03 19.12 -13.82
C ASP A 515 37.59 18.80 -13.34
N GLU A 516 37.35 18.73 -12.02
CA GLU A 516 36.02 18.51 -11.45
C GLU A 516 35.09 19.72 -11.66
N ALA A 517 35.61 20.93 -11.44
CA ALA A 517 34.87 22.17 -11.65
C ALA A 517 34.55 22.40 -13.14
N GLU A 518 35.47 22.11 -14.06
CA GLU A 518 35.23 22.16 -15.51
C GLU A 518 34.13 21.20 -15.94
N LYS A 519 34.19 19.93 -15.48
CA LYS A 519 33.12 18.95 -15.73
C LYS A 519 31.78 19.46 -15.24
N LYS A 520 31.73 20.06 -14.05
CA LYS A 520 30.50 20.61 -13.48
C LYS A 520 29.94 21.78 -14.30
N VAL A 521 30.81 22.65 -14.82
CA VAL A 521 30.44 23.75 -15.73
C VAL A 521 29.90 23.22 -17.06
N GLU A 522 30.53 22.21 -17.66
CA GLU A 522 30.05 21.57 -18.88
C GLU A 522 28.66 20.98 -18.67
N LEU A 523 28.50 20.24 -17.59
CA LEU A 523 27.28 19.56 -17.21
C LEU A 523 26.10 20.54 -16.96
N MET A 524 26.35 21.65 -16.24
CA MET A 524 25.38 22.74 -16.07
C MET A 524 25.04 23.44 -17.40
N THR A 525 26.05 23.64 -18.27
CA THR A 525 25.85 24.25 -19.58
C THR A 525 24.93 23.38 -20.45
N GLN A 526 25.15 22.07 -20.47
CA GLN A 526 24.31 21.11 -21.19
C GLN A 526 22.86 21.13 -20.67
N GLN A 527 22.66 21.18 -19.35
CA GLN A 527 21.32 21.32 -18.80
C GLN A 527 20.59 22.59 -19.23
N ILE A 528 21.25 23.75 -19.13
CA ILE A 528 20.64 25.03 -19.54
C ILE A 528 20.28 24.98 -21.03
N GLN A 529 21.10 24.33 -21.86
CA GLN A 529 20.79 24.07 -23.26
C GLN A 529 19.56 23.15 -23.42
N ASN A 530 19.45 22.08 -22.65
CA ASN A 530 18.28 21.18 -22.66
C ASN A 530 16.98 21.87 -22.20
N MET A 531 17.10 22.94 -21.39
CA MET A 531 15.96 23.79 -21.02
C MET A 531 15.58 24.79 -22.11
N LYS A 532 16.39 24.96 -23.17
CA LYS A 532 16.00 25.79 -24.32
C LYS A 532 14.97 25.03 -25.15
N VAL A 533 13.77 25.60 -25.23
CA VAL A 533 12.72 25.04 -26.08
C VAL A 533 13.11 25.21 -27.55
N SER A 534 13.17 24.10 -28.29
CA SER A 534 13.46 24.12 -29.72
C SER A 534 12.28 24.66 -30.55
N LEU A 535 12.56 25.32 -31.68
CA LEU A 535 11.52 25.80 -32.62
C LEU A 535 10.54 24.69 -33.05
N PRO A 536 10.98 23.46 -33.39
CA PRO A 536 10.09 22.35 -33.74
C PRO A 536 9.13 21.95 -32.61
N GLU A 537 9.58 21.97 -31.35
CA GLU A 537 8.72 21.67 -30.19
C GLU A 537 7.67 22.75 -29.96
N ARG A 538 8.04 24.03 -30.19
CA ARG A 538 7.08 25.16 -30.15
C ARG A 538 6.01 24.97 -31.20
N VAL A 539 6.40 24.65 -32.44
CA VAL A 539 5.50 24.45 -33.58
C VAL A 539 4.62 23.21 -33.38
N SER A 540 5.18 22.07 -32.96
CA SER A 540 4.42 20.83 -32.71
C SER A 540 3.35 21.01 -31.62
N ARG A 541 3.68 21.74 -30.54
CA ARG A 541 2.69 22.07 -29.50
C ARG A 541 1.63 23.04 -30.02
N TRP A 542 2.01 24.02 -30.84
CA TRP A 542 1.08 24.95 -31.49
C TRP A 542 0.11 24.22 -32.44
N VAL A 543 0.59 23.28 -33.25
CA VAL A 543 -0.24 22.47 -34.16
C VAL A 543 -1.22 21.57 -33.39
N LYS A 544 -0.83 21.04 -32.22
CA LYS A 544 -1.74 20.28 -31.35
C LYS A 544 -2.88 21.13 -30.76
N LEU A 545 -2.70 22.45 -30.64
CA LEU A 545 -3.76 23.37 -30.18
C LEU A 545 -4.85 23.61 -31.23
N PHE A 546 -4.52 23.50 -32.52
CA PHE A 546 -5.46 23.69 -33.63
C PHE A 546 -6.17 22.40 -34.08
N LYS A 547 -5.85 21.24 -33.49
CA LYS A 547 -6.48 19.94 -33.79
C LYS A 547 -7.48 19.46 -32.73
N ARG A 548 -7.76 20.27 -31.71
CA ARG A 548 -8.88 20.11 -30.77
C ARG A 548 -9.89 21.20 -31.05
#